data_AF-A0A924KBX6-F1
#
_entry.id   AF-A0A924KBX6-F1
#
_cell.length_a   1.000
_cell.length_b   1.000
_cell.length_c   1.000
_cell.angle_alpha   90.00
_cell.angle_beta   90.00
_cell.angle_gamma   90.00
#
_symmetry.space_group_name_H-M   'P 1'
#
loop_
_entity.id
_entity.type
_entity.pdbx_description
1 polymer ?
#
loop_
_entity_poly.entity_id
_entity_poly.type
_entity_poly.pdbx_seq_one_letter_code
_entity_poly.pdbx_strand_id
1 'polypeptide(L)'
;KVIEDFVSANDWISFLAKDKATRSNTSVCLTLKATEDQVKKMVKLLDAEGVAYDIGAYKDAPAGLRIWCGATVEAADLQALMPWLTWAYAQVQA
;
A
#
# COMPACT_ATOMS: atom_id res chain seq x y z
N LYS A 1 2.50 -7.98 10.63
CA LYS A 1 1.34 -8.91 10.60
C LYS A 1 0.12 -8.25 9.95
N VAL A 2 -0.32 -7.07 10.40
CA VAL A 2 -1.47 -6.33 9.82
C VAL A 2 -1.48 -6.30 8.28
N ILE A 3 -0.39 -5.86 7.65
CA ILE A 3 -0.30 -5.79 6.18
C ILE A 3 -0.27 -7.17 5.53
N GLU A 4 0.37 -8.17 6.15
CA GLU A 4 0.35 -9.55 5.62
C GLU A 4 -1.08 -10.11 5.61
N ASP A 5 -1.80 -9.92 6.70
CA ASP A 5 -3.19 -10.38 6.84
C ASP A 5 -4.08 -9.69 5.80
N PHE A 6 -3.94 -8.37 5.63
CA PHE A 6 -4.67 -7.61 4.62
C PHE A 6 -4.35 -8.07 3.19
N VAL A 7 -3.08 -8.25 2.85
CA VAL A 7 -2.66 -8.72 1.53
C VAL A 7 -3.18 -10.14 1.25
N SER A 8 -3.23 -11.00 2.27
CA SER A 8 -3.75 -12.37 2.10
C SER A 8 -5.27 -12.41 1.86
N ALA A 9 -6.01 -11.40 2.36
CA ALA A 9 -7.46 -11.30 2.23
C ALA A 9 -7.91 -10.61 0.93
N ASN A 10 -6.99 -10.01 0.17
CA ASN A 10 -7.31 -9.19 -1.00
C ASN A 10 -6.51 -9.67 -2.22
N ASP A 11 -7.20 -10.00 -3.30
CA ASP A 11 -6.60 -10.56 -4.52
C ASP A 11 -5.98 -9.51 -5.45
N TRP A 12 -6.26 -8.23 -5.20
CA TRP A 12 -5.78 -7.09 -6.00
C TRP A 12 -4.47 -6.49 -5.51
N ILE A 13 -3.95 -6.90 -4.35
CA ILE A 13 -2.72 -6.39 -3.75
C ILE A 13 -1.76 -7.54 -3.46
N SER A 14 -0.46 -7.31 -3.61
CA SER A 14 0.57 -8.32 -3.38
C SER A 14 1.87 -7.68 -2.91
N PHE A 15 2.75 -8.44 -2.27
CA PHE A 15 4.09 -7.97 -1.96
C PHE A 15 4.94 -7.89 -3.23
N LEU A 16 5.70 -6.80 -3.38
CA LEU A 16 6.67 -6.67 -4.48
C LEU A 16 7.76 -7.76 -4.35
N ALA A 17 8.25 -7.97 -3.14
CA ALA A 17 9.19 -9.04 -2.83
C ALA A 17 8.45 -10.38 -2.71
N LYS A 18 8.71 -11.28 -3.68
CA LYS A 18 8.07 -12.61 -3.75
C LYS A 18 8.47 -13.50 -2.56
N ASP A 19 9.76 -13.55 -2.26
CA ASP A 19 10.28 -14.30 -1.13
C ASP A 19 9.99 -13.57 0.19
N LYS A 20 9.29 -14.26 1.10
CA LYS A 20 8.95 -13.75 2.45
C LYS A 20 10.18 -13.33 3.24
N ALA A 21 11.31 -14.04 3.10
CA ALA A 21 12.53 -13.73 3.84
C ALA A 21 13.15 -12.38 3.43
N THR A 22 12.81 -11.88 2.23
CA THR A 22 13.33 -10.61 1.67
C THR A 22 12.36 -9.45 1.84
N ARG A 23 11.18 -9.67 2.42
CA ARG A 23 10.21 -8.60 2.67
C ARG A 23 10.71 -7.71 3.80
N SER A 24 10.82 -6.42 3.52
CA SER A 24 11.09 -5.44 4.57
C SER A 24 9.89 -5.33 5.51
N ASN A 25 10.16 -5.27 6.80
CA ASN A 25 9.18 -5.00 7.86
C ASN A 25 9.06 -3.52 8.21
N THR A 26 9.96 -2.67 7.70
CA THR A 26 9.98 -1.21 7.95
C THR A 26 9.59 -0.39 6.74
N SER A 27 9.86 -0.87 5.53
CA SER A 27 9.49 -0.23 4.26
C SER A 27 8.81 -1.25 3.36
N VAL A 28 7.50 -1.45 3.59
CA VAL A 28 6.74 -2.52 2.96
C VAL A 28 6.34 -2.11 1.55
N CYS A 29 6.94 -2.75 0.54
CA CYS A 29 6.62 -2.50 -0.87
C CYS A 29 5.54 -3.47 -1.38
N LEU A 30 4.49 -2.91 -1.98
CA LEU A 30 3.32 -3.62 -2.48
C LEU A 30 3.10 -3.30 -3.96
N THR A 31 2.66 -4.29 -4.72
CA THR A 31 2.17 -4.15 -6.09
C THR A 31 0.65 -4.29 -6.11
N LEU A 32 0.01 -3.59 -7.04
CA LEU A 32 -1.45 -3.61 -7.21
C LEU A 32 -1.81 -4.17 -8.59
N LYS A 33 -2.94 -4.87 -8.70
CA LYS A 33 -3.61 -5.15 -9.97
C LYS A 33 -4.30 -3.87 -10.48
N ALA A 34 -3.50 -2.89 -10.86
CA ALA A 34 -3.94 -1.60 -11.37
C ALA A 34 -2.91 -1.05 -12.36
N THR A 35 -3.34 -0.17 -13.26
CA THR A 35 -2.43 0.56 -14.14
C THR A 35 -1.65 1.62 -13.35
N GLU A 36 -0.52 2.07 -13.89
CA GLU A 36 0.28 3.13 -13.26
C GLU A 36 -0.53 4.41 -12.99
N ASP A 37 -1.42 4.78 -13.91
CA ASP A 37 -2.29 5.95 -13.74
C ASP A 37 -3.32 5.75 -12.61
N GLN A 38 -3.86 4.55 -12.47
CA GLN A 38 -4.76 4.20 -11.36
C GLN A 38 -4.01 4.27 -10.02
N VAL A 39 -2.78 3.74 -9.95
CA VAL A 39 -1.95 3.84 -8.74
C VAL A 39 -1.65 5.30 -8.40
N LYS A 40 -1.28 6.13 -9.39
CA LYS A 40 -1.05 7.56 -9.18
C LYS A 40 -2.31 8.28 -8.67
N LYS A 41 -3.49 7.96 -9.20
CA LYS A 41 -4.76 8.50 -8.72
C LYS A 41 -5.05 8.06 -7.28
N MET A 42 -4.81 6.79 -6.96
CA MET A 42 -5.00 6.23 -5.62
C MET A 42 -4.12 6.95 -4.59
N VAL A 43 -2.84 7.17 -4.89
CA VAL A 43 -1.92 7.92 -4.03
C VAL A 43 -2.42 9.34 -3.81
N LYS A 44 -2.89 10.03 -4.86
CA LYS A 44 -3.45 11.39 -4.74
C LYS A 44 -4.73 11.44 -3.90
N LEU A 45 -5.60 10.43 -3.99
CA LEU A 45 -6.81 10.37 -3.16
C LEU A 45 -6.45 10.23 -1.68
N LEU A 46 -5.52 9.34 -1.34
CA LEU A 46 -5.08 9.14 0.04
C LEU A 46 -4.38 10.38 0.63
N ASP A 47 -3.62 11.11 -0.19
CA ASP A 47 -3.01 12.38 0.18
C ASP A 47 -4.08 13.46 0.43
N ALA A 48 -5.05 13.59 -0.48
CA ALA A 48 -6.13 14.58 -0.38
C ALA A 48 -7.02 14.38 0.87
N GLU A 49 -7.24 13.14 1.28
CA GLU A 49 -7.97 12.79 2.51
C GLU A 49 -7.09 12.91 3.77
N GLY A 50 -5.80 13.23 3.62
CA GLY A 50 -4.85 13.34 4.73
C GLY A 50 -4.55 12.02 5.45
N VAL A 51 -4.77 10.90 4.76
CA VAL A 51 -4.68 9.55 5.34
C VAL A 51 -3.29 8.97 5.18
N ALA A 52 -2.65 9.20 4.04
CA ALA A 52 -1.30 8.71 3.77
C ALA A 52 -0.52 9.66 2.86
N TYR A 53 0.69 9.98 3.30
CA TYR A 53 1.63 10.82 2.57
C TYR A 53 2.83 9.99 2.11
N ASP A 54 3.39 10.32 0.95
CA ASP A 54 4.59 9.65 0.39
C ASP A 54 4.46 8.10 0.31
N ILE A 55 3.24 7.61 0.09
CA ILE A 55 2.90 6.18 0.01
C ILE A 55 3.16 5.57 -1.37
N GLY A 56 3.65 6.36 -2.33
CA GLY A 56 4.01 5.87 -3.66
C GLY A 56 5.24 4.96 -3.63
N ALA A 57 5.35 4.09 -4.64
CA ALA A 57 6.57 3.34 -4.89
C ALA A 57 7.75 4.27 -5.24
N TYR A 58 8.98 3.76 -5.10
CA TYR A 58 10.18 4.47 -5.57
C TYR A 58 10.10 4.78 -7.07
N LYS A 59 10.75 5.87 -7.50
CA LYS A 59 10.77 6.33 -8.90
C LYS A 59 11.15 5.23 -9.91
N ASP A 60 12.14 4.40 -9.55
CA ASP A 60 12.66 3.34 -10.42
C ASP A 60 12.06 1.96 -10.11
N ALA A 61 11.04 1.89 -9.24
CA ALA A 61 10.32 0.66 -8.92
C ALA A 61 9.04 0.54 -9.76
N PRO A 62 8.52 -0.68 -9.96
CA PRO A 62 7.20 -0.88 -10.56
C PRO A 62 6.12 -0.09 -9.80
N ALA A 63 5.07 0.33 -10.52
CA ALA A 63 3.95 1.03 -9.93
C ALA A 63 3.34 0.21 -8.77
N GLY A 64 3.18 0.87 -7.62
CA GLY A 64 2.75 0.22 -6.40
C GLY A 64 2.73 1.19 -5.21
N LEU A 65 2.63 0.63 -4.02
CA LEU A 65 2.62 1.37 -2.77
C LEU A 65 3.83 1.00 -1.92
N ARG A 66 4.28 1.95 -1.10
CA ARG A 66 5.31 1.74 -0.09
C ARG A 66 4.81 2.28 1.24
N ILE A 67 4.68 1.40 2.23
CA ILE A 67 4.17 1.74 3.55
C ILE A 67 5.32 1.73 4.55
N TRP A 68 5.56 2.87 5.20
CA TRP A 68 6.50 2.96 6.31
C TRP A 68 5.90 2.31 7.55
N CYS A 69 6.64 1.37 8.14
CA CYS A 69 6.30 0.60 9.34
C CYS A 69 7.46 0.65 10.34
N GLY A 70 8.10 1.82 10.48
CA GLY A 70 9.21 2.02 11.42
C GLY A 70 8.76 1.97 12.88
N ALA A 71 9.72 2.15 13.80
CA ALA A 71 9.50 2.02 15.25
C ALA A 71 8.44 2.98 15.84
N THR A 72 8.10 4.05 15.13
CA THR A 72 7.12 5.06 15.56
C THR A 72 5.71 4.81 15.00
N VAL A 73 5.51 3.77 14.19
CA VAL A 73 4.22 3.45 13.58
C VAL A 73 3.52 2.40 14.41
N GLU A 74 2.32 2.70 14.88
CA GLU A 74 1.53 1.75 15.67
C GLU A 74 0.76 0.76 14.78
N ALA A 75 0.48 -0.43 15.31
CA ALA A 75 -0.33 -1.41 14.61
C ALA A 75 -1.76 -0.90 14.35
N ALA A 76 -2.30 -0.07 15.24
CA ALA A 76 -3.61 0.53 15.11
C ALA A 76 -3.70 1.48 13.91
N ASP A 77 -2.65 2.29 13.66
CA ASP A 77 -2.59 3.17 12.50
C ASP A 77 -2.57 2.36 11.20
N LEU A 78 -1.82 1.26 11.17
CA LEU A 78 -1.82 0.36 10.02
C LEU A 78 -3.21 -0.27 9.81
N GLN A 79 -3.90 -0.67 10.88
CA GLN A 79 -5.26 -1.20 10.78
C GLN A 79 -6.24 -0.15 10.25
N ALA A 80 -6.11 1.10 10.71
CA ALA A 80 -6.93 2.22 10.23
C ALA A 80 -6.66 2.53 8.75
N LEU A 81 -5.42 2.38 8.28
CA LEU A 81 -5.05 2.57 6.88
C LEU A 81 -5.66 1.53 5.94
N MET A 82 -5.82 0.27 6.37
CA MET A 82 -6.24 -0.82 5.47
C MET A 82 -7.59 -0.57 4.75
N PRO A 83 -8.68 -0.14 5.44
CA PRO A 83 -9.94 0.20 4.78
C PRO A 83 -9.81 1.34 3.75
N TRP A 84 -8.93 2.31 4.01
CA TRP A 84 -8.66 3.41 3.08
C TRP A 84 -7.98 2.94 1.80
N LEU A 85 -7.08 1.95 1.89
CA LEU A 85 -6.49 1.34 0.69
C LEU A 85 -7.55 0.63 -0.15
N THR A 86 -8.47 -0.11 0.48
CA THR A 86 -9.59 -0.74 -0.22
C THR A 86 -10.50 0.29 -0.88
N TRP A 87 -10.87 1.35 -0.16
CA TRP A 87 -11.70 2.44 -0.69
C TRP A 87 -11.03 3.13 -1.88
N ALA A 88 -9.77 3.56 -1.73
CA ALA A 88 -9.06 4.29 -2.77
C ALA A 88 -8.82 3.40 -4.01
N TYR A 89 -8.57 2.11 -3.83
CA TYR A 89 -8.50 1.15 -4.93
C TYR A 89 -9.84 1.06 -5.68
N ALA A 90 -10.97 0.95 -4.96
CA ALA A 90 -12.29 0.90 -5.57
C ALA A 90 -12.63 2.18 -6.36
N GLN A 91 -12.23 3.36 -5.88
CA GLN A 91 -12.44 4.64 -6.58
C GLN A 91 -11.71 4.72 -7.93
N VAL A 92 -10.55 4.08 -8.06
CA VAL A 92 -9.75 4.14 -9.30
C VAL A 92 -10.04 3.01 -10.27
N GLN A 93 -10.78 1.98 -9.84
CA GLN A 93 -11.30 0.92 -10.71
C GLN A 93 -12.63 1.29 -11.38
N ALA A 94 -13.32 2.31 -10.89
CA ALA A 94 -14.58 2.81 -11.42
C ALA A 94 -14.42 3.63 -12.72
#